data_AF-A0A821AVC0-F1
#
_entry.id   AF-A0A821AVC0-F1
#
_cell.length_a   1.000
_cell.length_b   1.000
_cell.length_c   1.000
_cell.angle_alpha   90.00
_cell.angle_beta   90.00
_cell.angle_gamma   90.00
#
_symmetry.space_group_name_H-M   'P 1'
#
loop_
_entity.id
_entity.type
_entity.pdbx_description
1 polymer ?
#
loop_
_entity_poly.entity_id
_entity_poly.type
_entity_poly.pdbx_seq_one_letter_code
_entity_poly.pdbx_strand_id
1 'polypeptide(L)'
;MVINIIDGPGFFERGTQDDPLRDNAMIFETIQECVKREITKLHIFCFCIAVSNGIITEDIKTIELFKEYFGGQIDSNSCLLVTTSENLNEERRAKIKQDIWEDTKFSCYKPFFKQGIYFTGAIELSMIEDEHRTLIT
;
A
#
# COMPACT_ATOMS: atom_id res chain seq x y z
N MET A 1 15.13 1.10 18.74
CA MET A 1 14.53 1.79 17.58
C MET A 1 13.02 1.60 17.69
N VAL A 2 12.23 2.64 17.51
CA VAL A 2 10.77 2.57 17.55
C VAL A 2 10.25 2.75 16.13
N ILE A 3 9.37 1.86 15.69
CA ILE A 3 8.66 1.96 14.40
C ILE A 3 7.18 2.19 14.74
N ASN A 4 6.62 3.26 14.21
CA ASN A 4 5.19 3.54 14.32
C ASN A 4 4.55 3.26 12.95
N ILE A 5 3.48 2.48 12.94
CA ILE A 5 2.71 2.17 11.74
C ILE A 5 1.31 2.73 11.93
N ILE A 6 0.85 3.50 10.94
CA ILE A 6 -0.52 3.96 10.86
C ILE A 6 -1.18 3.13 9.77
N ASP A 7 -2.11 2.28 10.15
CA ASP A 7 -2.98 1.60 9.19
C ASP A 7 -4.21 2.48 8.93
N GLY A 8 -4.38 2.87 7.66
CA GLY A 8 -5.42 3.80 7.24
C GLY A 8 -6.56 3.09 6.51
N PRO A 9 -7.78 3.63 6.52
CA PRO A 9 -8.86 3.10 5.70
C PRO A 9 -8.49 3.14 4.21
N GLY A 10 -9.02 2.20 3.43
CA GLY A 10 -8.79 2.14 1.99
C GLY A 10 -9.67 3.16 1.28
N PHE A 11 -9.17 3.77 0.19
CA PHE A 11 -10.04 4.49 -0.73
C PHE A 11 -10.87 3.52 -1.57
N PHE A 12 -12.04 3.96 -2.02
CA PHE A 12 -12.93 3.19 -2.90
C PHE A 12 -13.39 1.87 -2.27
N GLU A 13 -13.65 1.88 -0.96
CA GLU A 13 -14.15 0.72 -0.24
C GLU A 13 -15.46 0.20 -0.84
N ARG A 14 -15.53 -1.12 -0.99
CA ARG A 14 -16.76 -1.79 -1.39
C ARG A 14 -17.50 -2.17 -0.13
N GLY A 15 -18.61 -1.48 0.12
CA GLY A 15 -19.47 -1.76 1.26
C GLY A 15 -20.02 -3.19 1.17
N THR A 16 -20.26 -3.78 2.34
CA THR A 16 -21.02 -5.01 2.47
C THR A 16 -22.44 -4.67 2.96
N GLN A 17 -23.35 -5.64 3.05
CA GLN A 17 -24.68 -5.36 3.61
C GLN A 17 -24.63 -4.89 5.07
N ASP A 18 -23.55 -5.23 5.80
CA ASP A 18 -23.35 -4.91 7.21
C ASP A 18 -22.44 -3.70 7.47
N ASP A 19 -21.74 -3.20 6.44
CA ASP A 19 -20.87 -2.02 6.51
C ASP A 19 -21.13 -1.09 5.32
N PRO A 20 -21.91 -0.01 5.50
CA PRO A 20 -22.28 0.88 4.42
C PRO A 20 -21.05 1.55 3.80
N LEU A 21 -21.06 1.73 2.47
CA LEU A 21 -19.99 2.40 1.75
C LEU A 21 -19.64 3.75 2.41
N ARG A 22 -18.41 3.85 2.92
CA ARG A 22 -17.86 5.12 3.37
C ARG A 22 -17.53 5.96 2.15
N ASP A 23 -17.97 7.21 2.16
CA ASP A 23 -17.60 8.16 1.12
C ASP A 23 -16.08 8.41 1.17
N ASN A 24 -15.46 8.53 0.00
CA ASN A 24 -14.03 8.82 -0.12
C ASN A 24 -13.66 10.13 0.59
N ALA A 25 -14.57 11.10 0.67
CA ALA A 25 -14.34 12.32 1.44
C ALA A 25 -14.20 12.04 2.95
N MET A 26 -15.02 11.14 3.50
CA MET A 26 -14.95 10.73 4.91
C MET A 26 -13.70 9.87 5.20
N ILE A 27 -13.37 8.94 4.30
CA ILE A 27 -12.13 8.15 4.36
C ILE A 27 -10.93 9.09 4.36
N PHE A 28 -10.94 10.09 3.47
CA PHE A 28 -9.90 11.09 3.37
C PHE A 28 -9.76 11.92 4.67
N GLU A 29 -10.87 12.44 5.21
CA GLU A 29 -10.87 13.17 6.48
C GLU A 29 -10.32 12.32 7.64
N THR A 30 -10.67 11.03 7.67
CA THR A 30 -10.16 10.08 8.68
C THR A 30 -8.65 9.93 8.58
N ILE A 31 -8.12 9.73 7.36
CA ILE A 31 -6.67 9.64 7.13
C ILE A 31 -5.98 10.94 7.54
N GLN A 32 -6.56 12.10 7.21
CA GLN A 32 -6.04 13.39 7.63
C GLN A 32 -5.98 13.51 9.16
N GLU A 33 -7.03 13.09 9.87
CA GLU A 33 -7.04 13.09 11.33
C GLU A 33 -6.00 12.14 11.91
N CYS A 34 -5.82 10.95 11.36
CA CYS A 34 -4.75 10.03 11.75
C CYS A 34 -3.37 10.67 11.59
N VAL A 35 -3.11 11.34 10.46
CA VAL A 35 -1.83 12.00 10.21
C VAL A 35 -1.64 13.25 11.07
N LYS A 36 -2.67 14.08 11.26
CA LYS A 36 -2.59 15.32 12.07
C LYS A 36 -2.42 15.04 13.56
N ARG A 37 -3.03 13.97 14.07
CA ARG A 37 -2.92 13.56 15.48
C ARG A 37 -1.54 13.00 15.79
N GLU A 38 -0.83 12.55 14.78
CA GLU A 38 0.55 12.18 14.94
C GLU A 38 1.47 13.40 14.98
N ILE A 39 2.23 13.51 16.06
CA ILE A 39 3.18 14.61 16.31
C ILE A 39 4.45 14.42 15.45
N THR A 40 4.58 13.30 14.75
CA THR A 40 5.82 12.87 14.08
C THR A 40 5.80 13.08 12.57
N LYS A 41 6.99 13.28 11.99
CA LYS A 41 7.19 13.34 10.54
C LYS A 41 6.91 11.95 9.94
N LEU A 42 6.06 11.87 8.92
CA LEU A 42 5.86 10.64 8.16
C LEU A 42 7.13 10.30 7.37
N HIS A 43 7.71 9.14 7.66
CA HIS A 43 8.99 8.72 7.08
C HIS A 43 8.83 7.94 5.79
N ILE A 44 7.75 7.17 5.65
CA ILE A 44 7.46 6.33 4.49
C ILE A 44 5.95 6.25 4.26
N PHE A 45 5.56 6.21 2.99
CA PHE A 45 4.20 5.89 2.57
C PHE A 45 4.21 4.57 1.81
N CYS A 46 3.41 3.62 2.26
CA CYS A 46 3.30 2.29 1.66
C CYS A 46 1.98 2.20 0.90
N PHE A 47 2.03 2.15 -0.43
CA PHE A 47 0.85 1.89 -1.26
C PHE A 47 0.74 0.41 -1.53
N CYS A 48 -0.38 -0.21 -1.15
CA CYS A 48 -0.57 -1.65 -1.28
C CYS A 48 -1.40 -1.98 -2.52
N ILE A 49 -0.90 -2.88 -3.37
CA ILE A 49 -1.65 -3.46 -4.49
C ILE A 49 -1.55 -4.99 -4.45
N ALA A 50 -2.61 -5.71 -4.78
CA ALA A 50 -2.58 -7.16 -4.85
C ALA A 50 -2.08 -7.63 -6.23
N VAL A 51 -1.18 -8.62 -6.27
CA VAL A 51 -0.69 -9.21 -7.54
C VAL A 51 -1.85 -9.64 -8.44
N SER A 52 -2.91 -10.21 -7.84
CA SER A 52 -4.07 -10.75 -8.57
C SER A 52 -4.84 -9.69 -9.36
N ASN A 53 -4.84 -8.44 -8.88
CA ASN A 53 -5.65 -7.37 -9.46
C ASN A 53 -4.81 -6.46 -10.37
N GLY A 54 -3.48 -6.52 -10.25
CA GLY A 54 -2.60 -5.57 -10.91
C GLY A 54 -2.85 -4.15 -10.40
N ILE A 55 -2.49 -3.16 -11.21
CA ILE A 55 -2.75 -1.74 -10.94
C ILE A 55 -4.05 -1.37 -11.62
N ILE A 56 -5.06 -1.02 -10.83
CA ILE A 56 -6.36 -0.59 -11.33
C ILE A 56 -6.49 0.93 -11.31
N THR A 57 -7.58 1.44 -11.89
CA THR A 57 -7.77 2.89 -12.05
C THR A 57 -7.91 3.59 -10.69
N GLU A 58 -8.50 2.90 -9.73
CA GLU A 58 -8.68 3.33 -8.34
C GLU A 58 -7.34 3.51 -7.60
N ASP A 59 -6.34 2.67 -7.89
CA ASP A 59 -4.99 2.81 -7.32
C ASP A 59 -4.33 4.12 -7.79
N ILE A 60 -4.45 4.41 -9.09
CA ILE A 60 -3.91 5.64 -9.68
C ILE A 60 -4.58 6.86 -9.07
N LYS A 61 -5.91 6.86 -8.96
CA LYS A 61 -6.67 7.94 -8.31
C LYS A 61 -6.25 8.14 -6.85
N THR A 62 -5.99 7.05 -6.13
CA THR A 62 -5.50 7.12 -4.75
C THR A 62 -4.13 7.80 -4.69
N ILE A 63 -3.21 7.43 -5.59
CA ILE A 63 -1.89 8.07 -5.67
C ILE A 63 -2.02 9.57 -5.98
N GLU A 64 -2.90 9.95 -6.92
CA GLU A 64 -3.17 11.35 -7.26
C GLU A 64 -3.68 12.15 -6.07
N LEU A 65 -4.67 11.61 -5.33
CA LEU A 65 -5.18 12.23 -4.11
C LEU A 65 -4.07 12.42 -3.08
N PHE A 66 -3.30 11.38 -2.75
CA PHE A 66 -2.21 11.52 -1.78
C PHE A 66 -1.16 12.54 -2.20
N LYS A 67 -0.82 12.61 -3.50
CA LYS A 67 0.10 13.62 -4.05
C LYS A 67 -0.46 15.04 -3.91
N GLU A 68 -1.74 15.24 -4.22
CA GLU A 68 -2.39 16.55 -4.08
C GLU A 68 -2.37 17.02 -2.62
N TYR A 69 -2.69 16.13 -1.69
CA TYR A 69 -2.94 16.51 -0.30
C TYR A 69 -1.69 16.66 0.56
N PHE A 70 -0.72 15.77 0.38
CA PHE A 70 0.49 15.79 1.20
C PHE A 70 1.71 16.36 0.45
N GLY A 71 1.57 16.57 -0.87
CA GLY A 71 2.54 17.29 -1.71
C GLY A 71 4.00 16.85 -1.51
N GLY A 72 4.89 17.86 -1.45
CA GLY A 72 6.33 17.69 -1.33
C GLY A 72 6.83 17.03 -0.03
N GLN A 73 5.96 16.77 0.96
CA GLN A 73 6.33 15.98 2.14
C GLN A 73 6.49 14.49 1.80
N ILE A 74 5.79 14.02 0.75
CA ILE A 74 5.79 12.62 0.31
C ILE A 74 6.74 12.36 -0.86
N ASP A 75 7.08 13.39 -1.65
CA ASP A 75 7.75 13.30 -2.97
C ASP A 75 9.14 12.62 -3.00
N SER A 76 9.56 11.94 -1.93
CA SER A 76 10.73 11.05 -1.93
C SER A 76 10.63 9.80 -1.06
N ASN A 77 9.50 9.55 -0.41
CA ASN A 77 9.40 8.55 0.65
C ASN A 77 8.29 7.51 0.41
N SER A 78 7.81 7.32 -0.81
CA SER A 78 6.82 6.28 -1.09
C SER A 78 7.47 4.98 -1.59
N CYS A 79 6.88 3.85 -1.20
CA CYS A 79 7.10 2.54 -1.79
C CYS A 79 5.77 1.92 -2.26
N LEU A 80 5.87 1.00 -3.20
CA LEU A 80 4.75 0.18 -3.64
C LEU A 80 4.93 -1.22 -3.05
N LEU A 81 3.96 -1.68 -2.26
CA LEU A 81 3.89 -3.02 -1.71
C LEU A 81 2.97 -3.86 -2.59
N VAL A 82 3.55 -4.84 -3.26
CA VAL A 82 2.84 -5.83 -4.05
C VAL A 82 2.52 -7.01 -3.14
N THR A 83 1.29 -7.07 -2.66
CA THR A 83 0.77 -8.08 -1.73
C THR A 83 0.32 -9.34 -2.47
N THR A 84 -0.01 -10.41 -1.75
CA THR A 84 -0.40 -11.73 -2.30
C THR A 84 0.66 -12.33 -3.24
N SER A 85 1.94 -12.14 -2.89
CA SER A 85 3.09 -12.54 -3.69
C SER A 85 3.86 -13.74 -3.15
N GLU A 86 3.33 -14.44 -2.14
CA GLU A 86 3.96 -15.59 -1.47
C GLU A 86 4.40 -16.68 -2.46
N ASN A 87 3.61 -16.94 -3.50
CA ASN A 87 3.88 -17.98 -4.49
C ASN A 87 4.76 -17.52 -5.68
N LEU A 88 5.24 -16.27 -5.68
CA LEU A 88 6.03 -15.74 -6.77
C LEU A 88 7.52 -16.00 -6.58
N ASN A 89 8.15 -16.64 -7.57
CA ASN A 89 9.61 -16.74 -7.65
C ASN A 89 10.27 -15.42 -8.09
N GLU A 90 11.60 -15.35 -8.00
CA GLU A 90 12.37 -14.14 -8.31
C GLU A 90 12.18 -13.66 -9.75
N GLU A 91 12.17 -14.57 -10.73
CA GLU A 91 11.97 -14.24 -12.14
C GLU A 91 10.61 -13.56 -12.37
N ARG A 92 9.56 -14.11 -11.76
CA ARG A 92 8.21 -13.56 -11.87
C ARG A 92 8.09 -12.21 -11.17
N ARG A 93 8.73 -12.03 -10.01
CA ARG A 93 8.81 -10.74 -9.31
C ARG A 93 9.54 -9.70 -10.16
N ALA A 94 10.66 -10.07 -10.78
CA ALA A 94 11.41 -9.18 -11.67
C ALA A 94 10.57 -8.74 -12.86
N LYS A 95 9.85 -9.69 -13.49
CA LYS A 95 8.93 -9.39 -14.59
C LYS A 95 7.80 -8.45 -14.18
N ILE A 96 7.10 -8.72 -13.08
CA ILE A 96 6.02 -7.84 -12.59
C ILE A 96 6.56 -6.44 -12.28
N LYS A 97 7.73 -6.36 -11.65
CA LYS A 97 8.37 -5.07 -11.37
C LYS A 97 8.68 -4.29 -12.65
N GLN A 98 9.15 -4.98 -13.69
CA GLN A 98 9.37 -4.39 -15.01
C GLN A 98 8.04 -3.95 -15.64
N ASP A 99 7.02 -4.80 -15.65
CA ASP A 99 5.71 -4.52 -16.23
C ASP A 99 5.06 -3.29 -15.57
N ILE A 100 5.12 -3.15 -14.24
CA ILE A 100 4.62 -1.98 -13.51
C ILE A 100 5.37 -0.70 -13.93
N TRP A 101 6.68 -0.80 -14.14
CA TRP A 101 7.50 0.31 -14.60
C TRP A 101 7.25 0.64 -16.07
N GLU A 102 6.95 -0.32 -16.92
CA GLU A 102 6.71 -0.08 -18.34
C GLU A 102 5.25 0.27 -18.64
N ASP A 103 4.35 0.12 -17.67
CA ASP A 103 2.95 0.49 -17.82
C ASP A 103 2.78 1.97 -18.19
N THR A 104 2.02 2.21 -19.26
CA THR A 104 1.84 3.55 -19.84
C THR A 104 1.07 4.50 -18.93
N LYS A 105 0.22 3.97 -18.05
CA LYS A 105 -0.57 4.77 -17.11
C LYS A 105 0.15 4.99 -15.79
N PHE A 106 1.00 4.05 -15.38
CA PHE A 106 1.71 4.11 -14.10
C PHE A 106 3.10 4.75 -14.19
N SER A 107 3.79 4.62 -15.33
CA SER A 107 5.19 5.02 -15.48
C SER A 107 5.49 6.49 -15.10
N CYS A 108 4.51 7.40 -15.21
CA CYS A 108 4.63 8.78 -14.78
C CYS A 108 4.76 8.95 -13.25
N TYR A 109 4.39 7.93 -12.47
CA TYR A 109 4.51 7.90 -11.01
C TYR A 109 5.82 7.28 -10.52
N LYS A 110 6.69 6.75 -11.39
CA LYS A 110 8.01 6.24 -10.98
C LYS A 110 8.79 7.17 -10.04
N PRO A 111 8.86 8.50 -10.29
CA PRO A 111 9.61 9.41 -9.41
C PRO A 111 9.03 9.52 -8.00
N PHE A 112 7.75 9.17 -7.81
CA PHE A 112 7.07 9.17 -6.52
C PHE A 112 7.50 7.97 -5.66
N PHE A 113 7.71 6.80 -6.28
CA PHE A 113 8.09 5.56 -5.61
C PHE A 113 9.61 5.38 -5.48
N LYS A 114 10.32 6.34 -4.86
CA LYS A 114 11.81 6.30 -4.77
C LYS A 114 12.34 5.14 -3.92
N GLN A 115 11.55 4.66 -2.96
CA GLN A 115 11.92 3.47 -2.18
C GLN A 115 11.74 2.19 -3.02
N GLY A 116 11.02 2.25 -4.14
CA GLY A 116 10.85 1.17 -5.10
C GLY A 116 9.62 0.31 -4.86
N ILE A 117 9.65 -0.88 -5.46
CA ILE A 117 8.60 -1.91 -5.38
C ILE A 117 9.12 -3.06 -4.55
N TYR A 118 8.34 -3.45 -3.54
CA TYR A 118 8.59 -4.59 -2.67
C TYR A 118 7.46 -5.59 -2.77
N PHE A 119 7.79 -6.87 -2.64
CA PHE A 119 6.85 -7.98 -2.71
C PHE A 119 6.63 -8.53 -1.31
N THR A 120 5.37 -8.56 -0.89
CA THR A 120 4.93 -9.05 0.42
C THR A 120 3.90 -10.16 0.23
N GLY A 121 3.89 -11.14 1.12
CA GLY A 121 3.02 -12.29 1.02
C GLY A 121 2.80 -12.92 2.38
N ALA A 122 1.85 -13.84 2.44
CA ALA A 122 1.63 -14.62 3.65
C ALA A 122 2.88 -15.44 3.99
N ILE A 123 3.18 -15.55 5.29
CA ILE A 123 4.17 -16.51 5.78
C ILE A 123 3.49 -17.87 5.77
N GLU A 124 4.15 -18.89 5.21
CA GLU A 124 3.64 -20.25 5.34
C GLU A 124 3.65 -20.67 6.81
N LEU A 125 2.53 -21.21 7.31
CA LEU A 125 2.44 -21.68 8.70
C LEU A 125 3.54 -22.69 9.08
N SER A 126 4.05 -23.43 8.10
CA SER A 126 5.19 -24.35 8.23
C SER A 126 6.48 -23.65 8.67
N MET A 127 6.65 -22.36 8.37
CA MET A 127 7.83 -21.55 8.66
C MET A 127 7.74 -20.85 10.03
N ILE A 128 6.63 -21.00 10.74
CA ILE A 128 6.38 -20.36 12.02
C ILE A 128 6.66 -21.38 13.13
N GLU A 129 7.62 -21.05 13.99
CA GLU A 129 7.94 -21.84 15.17
C GLU A 129 6.69 -22.00 16.06
N ASP A 130 6.50 -23.19 16.64
CA ASP A 130 5.24 -23.57 17.29
C ASP A 130 4.81 -22.61 18.41
N GLU A 131 5.77 -21.97 19.09
CA GLU A 131 5.52 -20.97 20.14
C GLU A 131 4.90 -19.65 19.65
N HIS A 132 5.02 -19.34 18.35
CA HIS A 132 4.45 -18.14 17.74
C HIS A 132 3.13 -18.40 17.00
N ARG A 133 2.72 -19.66 16.83
CA ARG A 133 1.53 -20.04 16.06
C ARG A 133 0.21 -19.60 16.68
N THR A 134 0.13 -19.51 18.00
CA THR A 134 -1.08 -19.09 18.74
C THR A 134 -1.40 -17.60 18.63
N LEU A 135 -0.47 -16.78 18.10
CA LEU A 135 -0.68 -15.34 17.92
C LEU A 135 -1.36 -14.97 16.59
N ILE A 136 -1.56 -15.95 15.71
CA ILE A 136 -1.91 -15.75 14.29
C ILE A 136 -3.09 -16.64 13.82
N THR A 137 -3.66 -17.42 14.73
CA THR A 137 -4.92 -18.19 14.58
C THR A 137 -6.01 -17.55 15.42
#